data_AF-A0A2S8NYL6-F1
#
_entry.id   AF-A0A2S8NYL6-F1
#
_cell.length_a   1.000
_cell.length_b   1.000
_cell.length_c   1.000
_cell.angle_alpha   90.00
_cell.angle_beta   90.00
_cell.angle_gamma   90.00
#
_symmetry.space_group_name_H-M   'P 1'
#
loop_
_entity.id
_entity.type
_entity.pdbx_description
1 polymer ?
#
loop_
_entity_poly.entity_id
_entity_poly.type
_entity_poly.pdbx_seq_one_letter_code
_entity_poly.pdbx_strand_id
1 'polypeptide(L)' 'MQAFERWVQASAVAEEEVLRAGREQAFKQTLALTGEPELAGYVSDDMGLIGAALLQDVMQDSFVNQLLESYRIGRLPLR' A
#
# COMPACT_ATOMS: atom_id res chain seq x y z
N MET A 1 5.82 30.87 -9.91
CA MET A 1 5.40 30.14 -8.69
C MET A 1 4.22 29.19 -8.96
N GLN A 2 3.17 29.62 -9.67
CA GLN A 2 1.99 28.78 -10.00
C GLN A 2 2.27 27.43 -10.69
N ALA A 3 3.28 27.33 -11.56
CA ALA A 3 3.60 26.07 -12.24
C ALA A 3 4.16 25.00 -11.28
N PHE A 4 4.90 25.42 -10.25
CA PHE A 4 5.47 24.52 -9.25
C PHE A 4 4.37 23.98 -8.32
N GLU A 5 3.47 24.85 -7.85
CA GLU A 5 2.32 24.45 -7.01
C GLU A 5 1.41 23.43 -7.73
N ARG A 6 1.14 23.67 -9.02
CA ARG A 6 0.40 22.72 -9.86
C ARG A 6 1.09 21.37 -9.99
N TRP A 7 2.42 21.35 -10.13
CA TRP A 7 3.18 20.11 -10.20
C TRP A 7 3.13 19.34 -8.87
N VAL A 8 3.34 20.02 -7.74
CA VAL A 8 3.24 19.39 -6.40
C VAL A 8 1.85 18.79 -6.18
N GLN A 9 0.79 19.53 -6.52
CA GLN A 9 -0.58 19.04 -6.42
C GLN A 9 -0.83 17.83 -7.32
N ALA A 10 -0.34 17.87 -8.57
CA ALA A 10 -0.48 16.74 -9.50
C ALA A 10 0.28 15.49 -9.01
N SER A 11 1.46 15.66 -8.40
CA SER A 11 2.23 14.56 -7.79
C SER A 11 1.45 13.92 -6.64
N ALA A 12 0.92 14.73 -5.72
CA ALA A 12 0.16 14.24 -4.58
C ALA A 12 -1.11 13.47 -5.01
N VAL A 13 -1.79 13.94 -6.06
CA VAL A 13 -2.96 13.23 -6.63
C VAL A 13 -2.53 11.90 -7.26
N ALA A 14 -1.43 11.88 -8.02
CA ALA A 14 -0.92 10.65 -8.63
C ALA A 14 -0.49 9.62 -7.57
N GLU A 15 0.13 10.07 -6.49
CA GLU A 15 0.48 9.25 -5.32
C GLU A 15 -0.76 8.64 -4.66
N GLU A 16 -1.80 9.43 -4.44
CA GLU A 16 -3.08 8.96 -3.89
C GLU A 16 -3.77 7.94 -4.80
N GLU A 17 -3.76 8.17 -6.12
CA GLU A 17 -4.34 7.23 -7.10
C GLU A 17 -3.59 5.90 -7.13
N VAL A 18 -2.25 5.93 -7.06
CA VAL A 18 -1.42 4.72 -6.99
C VAL A 18 -1.71 3.93 -5.71
N LEU A 19 -1.80 4.61 -4.56
CA LEU A 19 -2.16 3.97 -3.29
C LEU A 19 -3.54 3.34 -3.35
N ARG A 20 -4.54 4.09 -3.85
CA ARG A 20 -5.91 3.59 -3.98
C ARG A 20 -5.99 2.36 -4.88
N ALA A 21 -5.31 2.40 -6.03
CA ALA A 21 -5.29 1.28 -6.96
C ALA A 21 -4.60 0.04 -6.37
N GLY A 22 -3.48 0.23 -5.65
CA GLY A 22 -2.77 -0.86 -4.97
C GLY A 22 -3.63 -1.55 -3.91
N ARG A 23 -4.29 -0.77 -3.05
CA ARG A 23 -5.23 -1.28 -2.03
C ARG A 23 -6.40 -2.04 -2.65
N GLU A 24 -7.02 -1.46 -3.68
CA GLU A 24 -8.15 -2.07 -4.37
C GLU A 24 -7.77 -3.39 -5.03
N GLN A 25 -6.60 -3.45 -5.67
CA GLN A 25 -6.08 -4.68 -6.28
C GLN A 25 -5.84 -5.76 -5.22
N ALA A 26 -5.17 -5.41 -4.12
CA ALA A 26 -4.86 -6.34 -3.04
C ALA A 26 -6.13 -6.91 -2.38
N PHE A 27 -7.14 -6.06 -2.13
CA PHE A 27 -8.45 -6.50 -1.65
C PHE A 27 -9.10 -7.50 -2.61
N LYS A 28 -9.22 -7.13 -3.89
CA LYS A 28 -9.90 -7.96 -4.91
C LYS A 28 -9.20 -9.30 -5.12
N GLN A 29 -7.87 -9.30 -5.17
CA GLN A 29 -7.09 -10.54 -5.35
C GLN A 29 -7.23 -11.46 -4.15
N THR A 30 -7.13 -10.92 -2.93
CA THR A 30 -7.29 -11.71 -1.71
C THR A 30 -8.68 -12.30 -1.62
N LEU A 31 -9.72 -11.48 -1.83
CA LEU A 31 -11.11 -11.94 -1.82
C LEU A 31 -11.37 -13.03 -2.86
N ALA A 32 -10.83 -12.87 -4.08
CA ALA A 32 -10.99 -13.86 -5.14
C ALA A 32 -10.31 -15.20 -4.83
N LEU A 33 -9.19 -15.19 -4.10
CA LEU A 33 -8.43 -16.39 -3.75
C LEU A 33 -8.95 -17.11 -2.52
N THR A 34 -9.40 -16.37 -1.50
CA THR A 34 -9.75 -16.94 -0.19
C THR A 34 -11.24 -16.96 0.08
N GLY A 35 -12.01 -16.08 -0.56
CA GLY A 35 -13.42 -15.85 -0.22
C GLY A 35 -13.63 -15.14 1.11
N GLU A 36 -12.56 -14.70 1.80
CA GLU A 36 -12.60 -14.14 3.16
C GLU A 36 -12.49 -12.60 3.15
N PRO A 37 -13.59 -11.85 3.36
CA PRO A 37 -13.58 -10.39 3.26
C PRO A 37 -12.76 -9.70 4.36
N GLU A 38 -12.73 -10.25 5.56
CA GLU A 38 -11.93 -9.71 6.67
C GLU A 38 -10.44 -9.78 6.35
N LEU A 39 -10.00 -10.93 5.81
CA LEU A 39 -8.62 -11.10 5.36
C LEU A 39 -8.30 -10.18 4.18
N ALA A 40 -9.24 -9.99 3.25
CA ALA A 40 -9.06 -9.03 2.15
C ALA A 40 -8.91 -7.59 2.63
N GLY A 41 -9.69 -7.19 3.65
CA GLY A 41 -9.55 -5.90 4.32
C GLY A 41 -8.18 -5.73 4.96
N TYR A 42 -7.73 -6.75 5.71
CA TYR A 42 -6.42 -6.77 6.35
C TYR A 42 -5.27 -6.58 5.34
N VAL A 43 -5.24 -7.40 4.28
CA VAL A 43 -4.19 -7.31 3.25
C VAL A 43 -4.24 -5.97 2.51
N SER A 44 -5.43 -5.44 2.25
CA SER A 44 -5.59 -4.10 1.66
C SER A 44 -4.99 -3.00 2.53
N ASP A 45 -5.16 -3.06 3.84
CA ASP A 45 -4.61 -2.08 4.77
C ASP A 45 -3.08 -2.18 4.87
N ASP A 46 -2.53 -3.40 4.90
CA ASP A 46 -1.08 -3.62 4.86
C ASP A 46 -0.45 -3.06 3.58
N MET A 47 -1.08 -3.25 2.42
CA MET A 47 -0.61 -2.67 1.16
C MET A 47 -0.73 -1.15 1.13
N GLY A 48 -1.75 -0.59 1.79
CA GLY A 48 -1.86 0.84 2.01
C GLY A 48 -0.68 1.40 2.82
N LEU A 49 -0.31 0.71 3.90
CA LEU A 49 0.80 1.11 4.75
C LEU A 49 2.16 0.98 4.04
N ILE A 50 2.43 -0.15 3.39
CA ILE A 50 3.66 -0.37 2.61
C ILE A 50 3.77 0.69 1.49
N GLY A 51 2.69 0.89 0.73
CA GLY A 51 2.66 1.86 -0.35
C GLY A 51 2.93 3.28 0.15
N ALA A 52 2.30 3.69 1.26
CA ALA A 52 2.51 5.02 1.82
C ALA A 52 3.96 5.23 2.26
N ALA A 53 4.58 4.19 2.86
CA ALA A 53 5.97 4.26 3.28
C ALA A 53 6.95 4.37 2.09
N LEU A 54 6.66 3.67 0.99
CA LEU A 54 7.45 3.74 -0.24
C LEU A 54 7.37 5.12 -0.89
N LEU A 55 6.17 5.73 -0.94
CA LEU A 55 5.97 7.05 -1.56
C LEU A 55 6.56 8.20 -0.74
N GLN A 56 6.57 8.08 0.58
CA GLN A 56 7.11 9.11 1.48
C GLN A 56 8.62 8.96 1.74
N ASP A 57 9.29 7.98 1.12
CA ASP A 57 10.70 7.63 1.36
C ASP A 57 11.01 7.35 2.86
N VAL A 58 10.01 6.88 3.62
CA VAL A 58 10.12 6.55 5.05
C VAL A 58 10.40 5.06 5.28
N MET A 59 11.00 4.39 4.29
CA MET A 59 11.44 3.00 4.36
C MET A 59 12.52 2.72 5.43
N GLN A 60 12.91 3.72 6.22
CA GLN A 60 13.74 3.52 7.42
C GLN A 60 12.95 2.90 8.58
N ASP A 61 11.62 2.83 8.51
CA ASP A 61 10.82 2.17 9.54
C ASP A 61 10.99 0.63 9.50
N SER A 62 11.52 0.07 10.59
CA SER A 62 11.76 -1.37 10.72
C SER A 62 10.50 -2.22 10.66
N PHE A 63 9.35 -1.69 11.09
CA PHE A 63 8.07 -2.39 11.06
C PHE A 63 7.59 -2.59 9.63
N VAL A 64 7.60 -1.52 8.82
CA VAL A 64 7.15 -1.59 7.42
C VAL A 64 8.07 -2.48 6.58
N ASN A 65 9.36 -2.48 6.85
CA ASN A 65 10.30 -3.40 6.20
C ASN A 65 10.01 -4.87 6.50
N GLN A 66 9.74 -5.20 7.77
CA GLN A 66 9.38 -6.58 8.16
C GLN A 66 8.03 -7.01 7.57
N LEU A 67 7.08 -6.07 7.51
CA LEU A 67 5.78 -6.27 6.88
C LEU A 67 5.94 -6.59 5.38
N LEU A 68 6.66 -5.74 4.65
CA LEU A 68 6.96 -5.95 3.24
C LEU A 68 7.66 -7.30 3.01
N GLU A 69 8.67 -7.62 3.82
CA GLU A 69 9.40 -8.88 3.68
C GLU A 69 8.50 -10.11 3.87
N SER A 70 7.56 -10.05 4.82
CA SER A 70 6.58 -11.12 5.03
C SER A 70 5.79 -11.41 3.75
N TYR A 71 5.28 -10.36 3.10
CA TYR A 71 4.56 -10.50 1.82
C TYR A 71 5.48 -10.99 0.68
N ARG A 72 6.75 -10.57 0.63
CA ARG A 72 7.71 -11.04 -0.39
C ARG A 72 7.98 -12.54 -0.32
N ILE A 73 7.93 -13.12 0.88
CA ILE A 73 8.08 -14.57 1.09
C ILE A 73 6.73 -15.32 1.10
N GLY A 74 5.63 -14.65 0.74
CA GLY A 74 4.30 -15.25 0.67
C GLY A 74 3.71 -15.60 2.04
N ARG A 75 4.12 -14.92 3.11
CA ARG A 75 3.59 -15.10 4.46
C ARG A 75 2.80 -13.88 4.88
N LEU A 76 1.63 -14.12 5.47
CA LEU A 76 0.96 -13.05 6.20
C LEU A 76 1.75 -12.77 7.49
N PRO A 77 1.86 -11.51 7.92
CA PRO A 77 2.48 -11.08 9.17
C PRO A 77 1.60 -11.42 10.40
N LEU A 78 0.95 -12.58 10.38
CA LEU A 78 0.15 -13.10 11.48
C LEU A 78 1.11 -13.82 12.44
N ARG A 79 0.99 -13.50 13.73
CA ARG A 79 1.73 -14.19 14.78
C ARG A 79 1.33 -15.65 14.91
#